data_AF-A0A9P4V8R2-F1
#
_entry.id   AF-A0A9P4V8R2-F1
#
_cell.length_a   1.000
_cell.length_b   1.000
_cell.length_c   1.000
_cell.angle_alpha   90.00
_cell.angle_beta   90.00
_cell.angle_gamma   90.00
#
_symmetry.space_group_name_H-M   'P 1'
#
loop_
_entity.id
_entity.type
_entity.pdbx_description
1 polymer ?
#
loop_
_entity_poly.entity_id
_entity_poly.type
_entity_poly.pdbx_seq_one_letter_code
_entity_poly.pdbx_strand_id
1 'polypeptide(L)'
;MKSSQFRVSILLSALFLASLVSSQGFTGLPACATKCIESTYSSATCDPFTDSACACSNTASYTEATQCFTASCIPKEAFTAYNITDVTCGRNIRDKSGSYRNIILAFFILAVVAFAGRYAAQAAVGRFHLLDDVNMAIGFVANAVLVGVCIKMSYLGLGHDIWKVPFKQVTETIMFFWISEFSYMIALGSIKIAFLLFFLQIFPRKEFRKIVWGFIAFHVAFTIASACVAILICLPVSSVWKNWDGEHKGKCIDNNAFVLAHAAFGIVTDLITLSLPVSQILGLQLGTKKKIGVLLMFGVGAFVTVVSILRLRAIMHFAKSQNFLWDNLEASLWSVMECEVGIVCICMPSLRLGLARLFPRFLGSTAQKSASKVTTAGRLDSTMLGGNTISVQTSFQVSRGKKPQTDEQGSFVQLVEIDGDAKSTGSKDQSGRSVDQKSSDGY
;
A
#
# COMPACT_ATOMS: atom_id res chain seq x y z
N MET A 1 -34.67 62.63 -4.20
CA MET A 1 -33.36 63.07 -4.75
C MET A 1 -32.17 62.90 -3.81
N LYS A 2 -32.29 63.09 -2.48
CA LYS A 2 -31.17 62.95 -1.52
C LYS A 2 -30.53 61.55 -1.39
N SER A 3 -31.30 60.46 -1.57
CA SER A 3 -30.80 59.08 -1.44
C SER A 3 -29.89 58.62 -2.59
N SER A 4 -30.15 59.11 -3.81
CA SER A 4 -29.34 58.78 -5.01
C SER A 4 -27.96 59.45 -4.96
N GLN A 5 -27.92 60.72 -4.57
CA GLN A 5 -26.68 61.50 -4.39
C GLN A 5 -25.75 60.86 -3.34
N PHE A 6 -26.32 60.36 -2.22
CA PHE A 6 -25.54 59.71 -1.17
C PHE A 6 -24.93 58.36 -1.63
N ARG A 7 -25.66 57.57 -2.42
CA ARG A 7 -25.15 56.31 -2.98
C ARG A 7 -24.07 56.54 -4.04
N VAL A 8 -24.20 57.58 -4.85
CA VAL A 8 -23.20 57.98 -5.84
C VAL A 8 -21.93 58.49 -5.16
N SER A 9 -22.04 59.29 -4.09
CA SER A 9 -20.88 59.72 -3.30
C SER A 9 -20.17 58.56 -2.58
N ILE A 10 -20.92 57.56 -2.06
CA ILE A 10 -20.31 56.36 -1.46
C ILE A 10 -19.60 55.52 -2.52
N LEU A 11 -20.21 55.31 -3.70
CA LEU A 11 -19.59 54.59 -4.80
C LEU A 11 -18.36 55.32 -5.35
N LEU A 12 -18.39 56.65 -5.47
CA LEU A 12 -17.25 57.45 -5.86
C LEU A 12 -16.14 57.44 -4.79
N SER A 13 -16.48 57.49 -3.50
CA SER A 13 -15.49 57.34 -2.43
C SER A 13 -14.92 55.92 -2.35
N ALA A 14 -15.70 54.89 -2.66
CA ALA A 14 -15.25 53.50 -2.72
C ALA A 14 -14.38 53.24 -3.95
N LEU A 15 -14.68 53.87 -5.10
CA LEU A 15 -13.84 53.87 -6.30
C LEU A 15 -12.55 54.67 -6.08
N PHE A 16 -12.61 55.79 -5.35
CA PHE A 16 -11.44 56.60 -4.98
C PHE A 16 -10.57 55.88 -3.94
N LEU A 17 -11.17 55.17 -2.97
CA LEU A 17 -10.46 54.32 -2.02
C LEU A 17 -9.89 53.03 -2.69
N ALA A 18 -10.58 52.48 -3.69
CA ALA A 18 -10.07 51.36 -4.49
C ALA A 18 -8.89 51.77 -5.38
N SER A 19 -8.83 53.04 -5.82
CA SER A 19 -7.66 53.59 -6.52
C SER A 19 -6.55 54.08 -5.57
N LEU A 20 -6.82 54.13 -4.27
CA LEU A 20 -5.83 54.33 -3.20
C LEU A 20 -5.31 53.02 -2.60
N VAL A 21 -5.66 51.85 -3.18
CA VAL A 21 -4.90 50.62 -2.95
C VAL A 21 -3.53 50.83 -3.56
N SER A 22 -2.65 51.39 -2.72
CA SER A 22 -1.23 51.61 -2.87
C SER A 22 -0.61 50.89 -4.06
N SER A 23 -0.26 51.66 -5.11
CA SER A 23 0.74 51.29 -6.12
C SER A 23 2.13 51.24 -5.48
N GLN A 24 2.30 50.51 -4.38
CA GLN A 24 3.62 50.20 -3.88
C GLN A 24 4.18 49.14 -4.82
N GLY A 25 5.25 49.48 -5.53
CA GLY A 25 6.03 48.50 -6.28
C GLY A 25 6.74 47.53 -5.35
N PHE A 26 7.70 46.77 -5.87
CA PHE A 26 8.39 45.78 -5.06
C PHE A 26 9.33 46.43 -4.04
N THR A 27 8.85 46.68 -2.82
CA THR A 27 9.63 47.29 -1.73
C THR A 27 10.11 46.22 -0.74
N GLY A 28 11.27 46.45 -0.11
CA GLY A 28 11.84 45.53 0.89
C GLY A 28 12.48 44.26 0.32
N LEU A 29 12.78 44.23 -0.98
CA LEU A 29 13.53 43.14 -1.61
C LEU A 29 14.95 43.03 -1.05
N PRO A 30 15.49 41.80 -0.88
CA PRO A 30 16.91 41.58 -0.63
C PRO A 30 17.77 42.14 -1.78
N ALA A 31 18.99 42.58 -1.47
CA ALA A 31 19.87 43.24 -2.44
C ALA A 31 20.16 42.38 -3.70
N CYS A 32 20.24 41.06 -3.56
CA CYS A 32 20.41 40.15 -4.70
C CYS A 32 19.21 40.19 -5.65
N ALA A 33 17.99 40.25 -5.11
CA ALA A 33 16.75 40.22 -5.86
C ALA A 33 16.45 41.59 -6.49
N THR A 34 16.83 42.68 -5.83
CA THR A 34 16.79 44.04 -6.39
C THR A 34 17.61 44.11 -7.68
N LYS A 35 18.83 43.58 -7.68
CA LYS A 35 19.69 43.52 -8.88
C LYS A 35 19.06 42.70 -10.02
N CYS A 36 18.44 41.57 -9.70
CA CYS A 36 17.72 40.77 -10.68
C CYS A 36 16.59 41.58 -11.33
N ILE A 37 15.74 42.23 -10.52
CA ILE A 37 14.64 43.05 -11.02
C ILE A 37 15.15 44.21 -11.88
N GLU A 38 16.17 44.94 -11.43
CA GLU A 38 16.79 46.02 -12.21
C GLU A 38 17.32 45.52 -13.56
N SER A 39 18.01 44.38 -13.59
CA SER A 39 18.55 43.82 -14.83
C SER A 39 17.45 43.43 -15.82
N THR A 40 16.39 42.77 -15.33
CA THR A 40 15.34 42.19 -16.17
C THR A 40 14.33 43.23 -16.65
N TYR A 41 14.10 44.29 -15.88
CA TYR A 41 13.19 45.38 -16.23
C TYR A 41 13.91 46.59 -16.86
N SER A 42 15.24 46.52 -17.06
CA SER A 42 16.03 47.60 -17.68
C SER A 42 15.56 48.01 -19.09
N SER A 43 14.95 47.08 -19.83
CA SER A 43 14.38 47.31 -21.16
C SER A 43 12.86 47.54 -21.14
N ALA A 44 12.22 47.43 -19.97
CA ALA A 44 10.79 47.60 -19.81
C ALA A 44 10.44 49.10 -19.69
N THR A 45 9.28 49.49 -20.21
CA THR A 45 8.77 50.87 -20.14
C THR A 45 8.21 51.27 -18.78
N CYS A 46 8.36 50.43 -17.76
CA CYS A 46 7.84 50.70 -16.42
C CYS A 46 8.86 50.41 -15.33
N ASP A 47 8.76 51.20 -14.27
CA ASP A 47 9.56 51.05 -13.08
C ASP A 47 8.86 50.09 -12.10
N PRO A 48 9.40 48.88 -11.88
CA PRO A 48 8.77 47.87 -11.04
C PRO A 48 8.76 48.22 -9.54
N PHE A 49 9.51 49.25 -9.11
CA PHE A 49 9.55 49.71 -7.73
C PHE A 49 8.48 50.74 -7.41
N THR A 50 7.90 51.37 -8.44
CA THR A 50 6.82 52.38 -8.30
C THR A 50 5.51 51.97 -8.96
N ASP A 51 5.53 51.11 -9.97
CA ASP A 51 4.35 50.58 -10.66
C ASP A 51 4.32 49.05 -10.64
N SER A 52 3.74 48.49 -9.58
CA SER A 52 3.52 47.05 -9.45
C SER A 52 2.53 46.50 -10.49
N ALA A 53 1.54 47.27 -10.92
CA ALA A 53 0.55 46.79 -11.88
C ALA A 53 1.18 46.48 -13.24
N CYS A 54 2.07 47.36 -13.71
CA CYS A 54 2.86 47.08 -14.91
C CYS A 54 3.82 45.91 -14.71
N ALA A 55 4.55 45.89 -13.59
CA ALA A 55 5.52 44.85 -13.30
C ALA A 55 4.90 43.45 -13.30
N CYS A 56 3.70 43.32 -12.72
CA CYS A 56 2.95 42.07 -12.63
C CYS A 56 2.28 41.68 -13.95
N SER A 57 1.96 42.63 -14.83
CA SER A 57 1.38 42.36 -16.16
C SER A 57 2.42 41.79 -17.13
N ASN A 58 3.68 42.18 -17.03
CA ASN A 58 4.75 41.69 -17.91
C ASN A 58 5.25 40.30 -17.47
N THR A 59 4.59 39.25 -17.94
CA THR A 59 4.85 37.86 -17.52
C THR A 59 6.23 37.36 -17.94
N ALA A 60 6.79 37.85 -19.05
CA ALA A 60 8.11 37.42 -19.53
C ALA A 60 9.21 37.92 -18.59
N SER A 61 9.25 39.23 -18.34
CA SER A 61 10.20 39.84 -17.39
C SER A 61 10.01 39.30 -15.97
N TYR A 62 8.77 39.06 -15.53
CA TYR A 62 8.52 38.42 -14.24
C TYR A 62 9.15 37.03 -14.16
N THR A 63 8.96 36.21 -15.19
CA THR A 63 9.48 34.83 -15.22
C THR A 63 11.02 34.83 -15.21
N GLU A 64 11.65 35.69 -16.01
CA GLU A 64 13.10 35.82 -16.04
C GLU A 64 13.67 36.34 -14.71
N ALA A 65 13.02 37.34 -14.09
CA ALA A 65 13.40 37.83 -12.77
C ALA A 65 13.32 36.72 -11.71
N THR A 66 12.25 35.91 -11.73
CA THR A 66 12.12 34.78 -10.83
C THR A 66 13.16 33.68 -11.06
N GLN A 67 13.64 33.48 -12.28
CA GLN A 67 14.75 32.56 -12.55
C GLN A 67 16.08 33.14 -12.06
N CYS A 68 16.27 34.45 -12.15
CA CYS A 68 17.43 35.13 -11.60
C CYS A 68 17.49 35.01 -10.06
N PHE A 69 16.35 35.06 -9.37
CA PHE A 69 16.30 34.90 -7.91
C PHE A 69 16.90 33.57 -7.45
N THR A 70 16.54 32.45 -8.07
CA THR A 70 17.05 31.13 -7.68
C THR A 70 18.51 30.92 -8.10
N ALA A 71 18.97 31.63 -9.12
CA ALA A 71 20.37 31.56 -9.58
C ALA A 71 21.32 32.44 -8.74
N SER A 72 20.85 33.60 -8.25
CA SER A 72 21.72 34.66 -7.72
C SER A 72 21.56 34.93 -6.23
N CYS A 73 20.45 34.50 -5.61
CA CYS A 73 20.18 34.69 -4.18
C CYS A 73 20.36 33.39 -3.38
N ILE A 74 20.65 33.53 -2.08
CA ILE A 74 20.49 32.38 -1.17
C ILE A 74 19.01 32.00 -1.03
N PRO A 75 18.67 30.74 -0.69
CA PRO A 75 17.28 30.26 -0.70
C PRO A 75 16.31 31.11 0.13
N LYS A 76 16.71 31.54 1.34
CA LYS A 76 15.88 32.42 2.19
C LYS A 76 15.58 33.77 1.53
N GLU A 77 16.57 34.38 0.89
CA GLU A 77 16.41 35.64 0.17
C GLU A 77 15.53 35.46 -1.07
N ALA A 78 15.75 34.38 -1.83
CA ALA A 78 14.92 34.06 -2.99
C ALA A 78 13.45 33.88 -2.60
N PHE A 79 13.15 33.09 -1.57
CA PHE A 79 11.78 32.91 -1.07
C PHE A 79 11.17 34.21 -0.51
N THR A 80 11.97 35.05 0.14
CA THR A 80 11.51 36.37 0.58
C THR A 80 11.13 37.24 -0.62
N ALA A 81 11.96 37.25 -1.67
CA ALA A 81 11.68 37.95 -2.91
C ALA A 81 10.39 37.45 -3.57
N TYR A 82 10.23 36.13 -3.71
CA TYR A 82 8.99 35.52 -4.23
C TYR A 82 7.76 35.91 -3.44
N ASN A 83 7.83 35.93 -2.11
CA ASN A 83 6.70 36.31 -1.27
C ASN A 83 6.31 37.77 -1.49
N ILE A 84 7.29 38.68 -1.47
CA ILE A 84 7.07 40.11 -1.72
C ILE A 84 6.44 40.30 -3.10
N THR A 85 7.04 39.73 -4.15
CA THR A 85 6.53 39.91 -5.51
C THR A 85 5.13 39.32 -5.70
N ASP A 86 4.85 38.13 -5.15
CA ASP A 86 3.53 37.50 -5.25
C ASP A 86 2.45 38.29 -4.49
N VAL A 87 2.75 38.78 -3.29
CA VAL A 87 1.82 39.56 -2.46
C VAL A 87 1.54 40.90 -3.12
N THR A 88 2.58 41.60 -3.60
CA THR A 88 2.45 42.87 -4.33
C THR A 88 1.64 42.70 -5.62
N CYS A 89 1.78 41.57 -6.32
CA CYS A 89 0.98 41.26 -7.50
C CYS A 89 -0.45 40.78 -7.19
N GLY A 90 -0.87 40.72 -5.92
CA GLY A 90 -2.20 40.23 -5.54
C GLY A 90 -2.44 38.77 -5.91
N ARG A 91 -1.39 37.94 -6.02
CA ARG A 91 -1.56 36.52 -6.37
C ARG A 91 -2.14 35.75 -5.18
N ASN A 92 -3.32 35.17 -5.40
CA ASN A 92 -4.04 34.40 -4.38
C ASN A 92 -3.16 33.33 -3.70
N ILE A 93 -3.39 33.13 -2.40
CA ILE A 93 -2.78 32.05 -1.65
C ILE A 93 -3.41 30.74 -2.11
N ARG A 94 -2.61 29.88 -2.75
CA ARG A 94 -3.07 28.56 -3.15
C ARG A 94 -3.03 27.63 -1.93
N ASP A 95 -4.09 26.83 -1.77
CA ASP A 95 -4.22 25.88 -0.66
C ASP A 95 -4.90 24.59 -1.16
N LYS A 96 -4.20 23.47 -1.00
CA LYS A 96 -4.72 22.12 -1.25
C LYS A 96 -4.73 21.22 0.00
N SER A 97 -4.34 21.75 1.16
CA SER A 97 -4.15 21.02 2.41
C SER A 97 -5.44 20.35 2.91
N GLY A 98 -6.58 21.02 2.77
CA GLY A 98 -7.89 20.53 3.20
C GLY A 98 -8.35 19.29 2.43
N SER A 99 -8.28 19.34 1.10
CA SER A 99 -8.63 18.20 0.24
C SER A 99 -7.72 17.00 0.51
N TYR A 100 -6.41 17.26 0.61
CA TYR A 100 -5.40 16.25 0.91
C TYR A 100 -5.69 15.50 2.24
N ARG A 101 -5.96 16.23 3.33
CA ARG A 101 -6.31 15.63 4.63
C ARG A 101 -7.56 14.76 4.57
N ASN A 102 -8.62 15.26 3.92
CA ASN A 102 -9.89 14.56 3.84
C ASN A 102 -9.75 13.23 3.08
N ILE A 103 -8.99 13.24 1.97
CA ILE A 103 -8.73 12.02 1.18
C ILE A 103 -7.93 11.02 2.02
N ILE A 104 -6.81 11.43 2.60
CA ILE A 104 -5.96 10.53 3.39
C ILE A 104 -6.71 9.91 4.57
N LEU A 105 -7.47 10.71 5.31
CA LEU A 105 -8.26 10.21 6.44
C LEU A 105 -9.32 9.19 6.01
N ALA A 106 -10.01 9.44 4.88
CA ALA A 106 -11.01 8.52 4.37
C ALA A 106 -10.43 7.14 4.02
N PHE A 107 -9.28 7.12 3.33
CA PHE A 107 -8.60 5.88 2.96
C PHE A 107 -8.00 5.17 4.17
N PHE A 108 -7.43 5.92 5.13
CA PHE A 108 -6.91 5.36 6.36
C PHE A 108 -8.00 4.68 7.20
N ILE A 109 -9.19 5.30 7.33
CA ILE A 109 -10.33 4.67 8.01
C ILE A 109 -10.70 3.35 7.33
N LEU A 110 -10.73 3.32 5.99
CA LEU A 110 -11.02 2.10 5.24
C LEU A 110 -9.97 1.01 5.52
N ALA A 111 -8.68 1.36 5.54
CA ALA A 111 -7.62 0.42 5.87
C ALA A 111 -7.66 -0.08 7.31
N VAL A 112 -7.98 0.78 8.28
CA VAL A 112 -8.19 0.41 9.69
C VAL A 112 -9.32 -0.62 9.79
N VAL A 113 -10.45 -0.38 9.12
CA VAL A 113 -11.59 -1.30 9.11
C VAL A 113 -11.20 -2.64 8.46
N ALA A 114 -10.48 -2.60 7.33
CA ALA A 114 -10.05 -3.80 6.64
C ALA A 114 -9.05 -4.63 7.49
N PHE A 115 -8.09 -3.95 8.12
CA PHE A 115 -7.10 -4.54 9.03
C PHE A 115 -7.79 -5.17 10.24
N ALA A 116 -8.62 -4.41 10.96
CA ALA A 116 -9.35 -4.93 12.12
C ALA A 116 -10.24 -6.14 11.75
N GLY A 117 -10.95 -6.05 10.62
CA GLY A 117 -11.79 -7.14 10.15
C GLY A 117 -10.98 -8.39 9.76
N ARG A 118 -9.76 -8.24 9.24
CA ARG A 118 -8.85 -9.37 8.98
C ARG A 118 -8.53 -10.14 10.27
N TYR A 119 -8.09 -9.45 11.33
CA TYR A 119 -7.77 -10.12 12.61
C TYR A 119 -9.01 -10.72 13.26
N ALA A 120 -10.15 -10.02 13.21
CA ALA A 120 -11.42 -10.56 13.70
C ALA A 120 -11.82 -11.85 12.95
N ALA A 121 -11.68 -11.87 11.62
CA ALA A 121 -11.96 -13.05 10.81
C ALA A 121 -11.01 -14.22 11.14
N GLN A 122 -9.71 -13.94 11.31
CA GLN A 122 -8.72 -14.96 11.67
C GLN A 122 -8.96 -15.53 13.08
N ALA A 123 -9.29 -14.67 14.05
CA ALA A 123 -9.64 -15.08 15.40
C ALA A 123 -10.89 -15.97 15.42
N ALA A 124 -11.94 -15.61 14.67
CA ALA A 124 -13.15 -16.42 14.54
C ALA A 124 -12.90 -17.78 13.83
N VAL A 125 -11.91 -17.83 12.94
CA VAL A 125 -11.53 -19.04 12.19
C VAL A 125 -10.52 -19.92 12.95
N GLY A 126 -9.86 -19.39 13.97
CA GLY A 126 -8.78 -20.05 14.71
C GLY A 126 -7.52 -20.30 13.88
N ARG A 127 -7.22 -19.43 12.91
CA ARG A 127 -6.04 -19.55 12.02
C ARG A 127 -5.17 -18.30 12.11
N PHE A 128 -4.14 -18.38 12.93
CA PHE A 128 -3.08 -17.37 12.99
C PHE A 128 -1.85 -17.85 12.22
N HIS A 129 -1.32 -16.97 11.39
CA HIS A 129 -0.09 -17.18 10.64
C HIS A 129 0.93 -16.16 11.13
N LEU A 130 1.74 -16.55 12.12
CA LEU A 130 2.63 -15.64 12.85
C LEU A 130 3.45 -14.71 11.94
N LEU A 131 4.08 -15.25 10.89
CA LEU A 131 4.91 -14.45 9.97
C LEU A 131 4.10 -13.40 9.20
N ASP A 132 2.93 -13.79 8.68
CA ASP A 132 2.06 -12.92 7.89
C ASP A 132 1.41 -11.85 8.78
N ASP A 133 0.95 -12.26 9.97
CA ASP A 133 0.26 -11.37 10.90
C ASP A 133 1.20 -10.38 11.60
N VAL A 134 2.43 -10.78 11.91
CA VAL A 134 3.47 -9.86 12.45
C VAL A 134 3.93 -8.89 11.37
N ASN A 135 4.23 -9.37 10.17
CA ASN A 135 4.64 -8.50 9.06
C ASN A 135 3.54 -7.49 8.70
N MET A 136 2.28 -7.91 8.70
CA MET A 136 1.14 -7.02 8.44
C MET A 136 0.99 -5.97 9.55
N ALA A 137 1.19 -6.33 10.82
CA ALA A 137 1.17 -5.39 11.92
C ALA A 137 2.29 -4.34 11.81
N ILE A 138 3.51 -4.75 11.45
CA ILE A 138 4.63 -3.83 11.20
C ILE A 138 4.27 -2.83 10.09
N GLY A 139 3.77 -3.34 8.96
CA GLY A 139 3.37 -2.49 7.83
C GLY A 139 2.26 -1.51 8.19
N PHE A 140 1.27 -1.94 8.97
CA PHE A 140 0.17 -1.09 9.42
C PHE A 140 0.63 0.00 10.39
N VAL A 141 1.51 -0.32 11.35
CA VAL A 141 2.10 0.69 12.26
C VAL A 141 2.91 1.72 11.49
N ALA A 142 3.75 1.28 10.55
CA ALA A 142 4.50 2.18 9.69
C ALA A 142 3.59 3.08 8.84
N ASN A 143 2.49 2.53 8.30
CA ASN A 143 1.49 3.31 7.58
C ASN A 143 0.76 4.32 8.48
N ALA A 144 0.42 3.96 9.71
CA ALA A 144 -0.21 4.88 10.66
C ALA A 144 0.71 6.05 11.02
N VAL A 145 2.02 5.79 11.17
CA VAL A 145 3.04 6.84 11.34
C VAL A 145 3.09 7.73 10.10
N LEU A 146 3.16 7.15 8.90
CA LEU A 146 3.14 7.88 7.63
C LEU A 146 1.92 8.83 7.56
N VAL A 147 0.72 8.33 7.81
CA VAL A 147 -0.52 9.14 7.78
C VAL A 147 -0.49 10.26 8.82
N GLY A 148 -0.11 9.96 10.06
CA GLY A 148 -0.04 10.96 11.13
C GLY A 148 0.93 12.10 10.80
N VAL A 149 2.09 11.75 10.23
CA VAL A 149 3.11 12.71 9.81
C VAL A 149 2.63 13.53 8.60
N CYS A 150 2.00 12.91 7.60
CA CYS A 150 1.37 13.58 6.47
C CYS A 150 0.30 14.60 6.89
N ILE A 151 -0.55 14.23 7.85
CA ILE A 151 -1.53 15.16 8.44
C ILE A 151 -0.80 16.32 9.13
N LYS A 152 0.24 16.06 9.92
CA LYS A 152 1.01 17.12 10.56
C LYS A 152 1.64 18.09 9.54
N MET A 153 2.23 17.57 8.47
CA MET A 153 2.80 18.38 7.38
C MET A 153 1.76 19.29 6.73
N SER A 154 0.53 18.79 6.53
CA SER A 154 -0.56 19.60 5.95
C SER A 154 -0.94 20.82 6.80
N TYR A 155 -0.78 20.75 8.13
CA TYR A 155 -0.99 21.89 9.02
C TYR A 155 0.21 22.85 9.10
N LEU A 156 1.39 22.39 8.70
CA LEU A 156 2.63 23.18 8.73
C LEU A 156 2.91 23.92 7.42
N GLY A 157 2.18 23.63 6.33
CA GLY A 157 2.35 24.33 5.06
C GLY A 157 2.39 23.44 3.83
N LEU A 158 2.30 22.12 3.95
CA LEU A 158 2.23 21.23 2.77
C LEU A 158 0.95 21.53 1.97
N GLY A 159 1.11 21.77 0.67
CA GLY A 159 0.03 22.22 -0.20
C GLY A 159 -0.14 23.73 -0.29
N HIS A 160 0.80 24.50 0.26
CA HIS A 160 0.96 25.94 0.04
C HIS A 160 2.27 26.23 -0.70
N ASP A 161 2.36 27.43 -1.27
CA ASP A 161 3.60 27.93 -1.84
C ASP A 161 4.67 28.11 -0.77
N ILE A 162 5.87 27.55 -0.97
CA ILE A 162 6.93 27.53 0.05
C ILE A 162 7.31 28.92 0.57
N TRP A 163 7.29 29.93 -0.30
CA TRP A 163 7.58 31.33 0.05
C TRP A 163 6.50 32.01 0.89
N LYS A 164 5.29 31.44 0.96
CA LYS A 164 4.19 31.95 1.80
C LYS A 164 4.16 31.33 3.20
N VAL A 165 5.06 30.37 3.47
CA VAL A 165 5.12 29.62 4.73
C VAL A 165 6.28 30.14 5.58
N PRO A 166 6.11 30.33 6.91
CA PRO A 166 7.21 30.72 7.79
C PRO A 166 8.38 29.72 7.74
N PHE A 167 9.62 30.21 7.65
CA PHE A 167 10.82 29.36 7.51
C PHE A 167 10.99 28.29 8.61
N LYS A 168 10.50 28.55 9.83
CA LYS A 168 10.47 27.55 10.91
C LYS A 168 9.55 26.37 10.54
N GLN A 169 8.37 26.65 10.01
CA GLN A 169 7.41 25.62 9.59
C GLN A 169 7.90 24.88 8.35
N VAL A 170 8.63 25.53 7.44
CA VAL A 170 9.32 24.88 6.31
C VAL A 170 10.31 23.83 6.85
N THR A 171 11.16 24.22 7.80
CA THR A 171 12.13 23.31 8.44
C THR A 171 11.45 22.11 9.11
N GLU A 172 10.39 22.35 9.89
CA GLU A 172 9.61 21.29 10.53
C GLU A 172 8.96 20.37 9.48
N THR A 173 8.42 20.93 8.40
CA THR A 173 7.79 20.16 7.32
C THR A 173 8.78 19.26 6.61
N ILE A 174 10.00 19.73 6.33
CA ILE A 174 11.05 18.90 5.70
C ILE A 174 11.51 17.79 6.66
N MET A 175 11.59 18.06 7.96
CA MET A 175 11.88 17.02 8.96
C MET A 175 10.81 15.93 8.96
N PHE A 176 9.53 16.31 8.95
CA PHE A 176 8.42 15.37 8.86
C PHE A 176 8.38 14.64 7.52
N PHE A 177 8.75 15.29 6.42
CA PHE A 177 8.87 14.64 5.12
C PHE A 177 9.90 13.51 5.15
N TRP A 178 11.06 13.73 5.75
CA TRP A 178 12.07 12.69 5.96
C TRP A 178 11.54 11.49 6.76
N ILE A 179 10.77 11.73 7.84
CA ILE A 179 10.11 10.66 8.60
C ILE A 179 9.08 9.92 7.73
N SER A 180 8.36 10.65 6.88
CA SER A 180 7.36 10.08 5.97
C SER A 180 7.99 9.16 4.93
N GLU A 181 9.13 9.53 4.34
CA GLU A 181 9.85 8.67 3.38
C GLU A 181 10.26 7.35 4.04
N PHE A 182 10.87 7.41 5.22
CA PHE A 182 11.28 6.22 5.97
C PHE A 182 10.09 5.31 6.30
N SER A 183 9.01 5.89 6.83
CA SER A 183 7.80 5.14 7.20
C SER A 183 7.13 4.50 5.99
N TYR A 184 7.12 5.20 4.86
CA TYR A 184 6.63 4.71 3.59
C TYR A 184 7.42 3.49 3.09
N MET A 185 8.76 3.52 3.13
CA MET A 185 9.58 2.38 2.68
C MET A 185 9.29 1.11 3.47
N ILE A 186 9.11 1.23 4.79
CA ILE A 186 8.77 0.10 5.66
C ILE A 186 7.36 -0.40 5.35
N ALA A 187 6.37 0.49 5.29
CA ALA A 187 4.99 0.13 5.01
C ALA A 187 4.84 -0.60 3.67
N LEU A 188 5.41 -0.04 2.59
CA LEU A 188 5.37 -0.64 1.27
C LEU A 188 6.11 -1.99 1.22
N GLY A 189 7.28 -2.07 1.84
CA GLY A 189 8.04 -3.31 1.95
C GLY A 189 7.23 -4.43 2.61
N SER A 190 6.63 -4.14 3.77
CA SER A 190 5.77 -5.08 4.48
C SER A 190 4.54 -5.50 3.65
N ILE A 191 3.90 -4.58 2.92
CA ILE A 191 2.78 -4.91 2.03
C ILE A 191 3.22 -5.90 0.94
N LYS A 192 4.35 -5.64 0.27
CA LYS A 192 4.90 -6.53 -0.77
C LYS A 192 5.24 -7.91 -0.23
N ILE A 193 5.86 -7.97 0.95
CA ILE A 193 6.15 -9.23 1.63
C ILE A 193 4.86 -9.98 1.96
N ALA A 194 3.81 -9.30 2.43
CA ALA A 194 2.52 -9.93 2.73
C ALA A 194 1.87 -10.53 1.48
N PHE A 195 1.93 -9.85 0.32
CA PHE A 195 1.49 -10.42 -0.95
C PHE A 195 2.22 -11.71 -1.32
N LEU A 196 3.55 -11.75 -1.14
CA LEU A 196 4.36 -12.93 -1.42
C LEU A 196 4.07 -14.07 -0.43
N LEU A 197 3.88 -13.76 0.86
CA LEU A 197 3.45 -14.74 1.87
C LEU A 197 2.08 -15.32 1.52
N PHE A 198 1.17 -14.51 0.99
CA PHE A 198 -0.13 -14.98 0.51
C PHE A 198 0.01 -15.94 -0.70
N PHE A 199 0.95 -15.69 -1.62
CA PHE A 199 1.22 -16.63 -2.71
C PHE A 199 1.71 -18.00 -2.22
N LEU A 200 2.51 -18.04 -1.15
CA LEU A 200 2.92 -19.30 -0.52
C LEU A 200 1.73 -20.08 0.08
N GLN A 201 0.66 -19.39 0.48
CA GLN A 201 -0.55 -20.02 1.01
C GLN A 201 -1.44 -20.59 -0.11
N ILE A 202 -1.52 -19.94 -1.27
CA ILE A 202 -2.36 -20.40 -2.39
C ILE A 202 -1.73 -21.58 -3.14
N PHE A 203 -0.44 -21.47 -3.45
CA PHE A 203 0.22 -22.35 -4.41
C PHE A 203 1.14 -23.36 -3.71
N PRO A 204 0.80 -24.66 -3.70
CA PRO A 204 1.59 -25.68 -3.00
C PRO A 204 2.85 -26.16 -3.75
N ARG A 205 3.03 -25.77 -5.03
CA ARG A 205 4.11 -26.26 -5.90
C ARG A 205 5.49 -25.89 -5.34
N LYS A 206 6.36 -26.88 -5.10
CA LYS A 206 7.66 -26.71 -4.42
C LYS A 206 8.59 -25.72 -5.13
N GLU A 207 8.75 -25.83 -6.45
CA GLU A 207 9.63 -24.92 -7.21
C GLU A 207 9.14 -23.47 -7.18
N PHE A 208 7.84 -23.25 -7.28
CA PHE A 208 7.25 -21.92 -7.14
C PHE A 208 7.52 -21.33 -5.74
N ARG A 209 7.37 -22.13 -4.68
CA ARG A 209 7.64 -21.69 -3.31
C ARG A 209 9.10 -21.29 -3.09
N LYS A 210 10.08 -21.97 -3.72
CA LYS A 210 11.50 -21.57 -3.66
C LYS A 210 11.72 -20.19 -4.27
N ILE A 211 11.14 -19.93 -5.45
CA ILE A 211 11.22 -18.64 -6.15
C ILE A 211 10.62 -17.53 -5.27
N VAL A 212 9.43 -17.77 -4.71
CA VAL A 212 8.74 -16.79 -3.85
C VAL A 212 9.54 -16.50 -2.58
N TRP A 213 10.13 -17.51 -1.92
CA TRP A 213 11.01 -17.28 -0.78
C TRP A 213 12.26 -16.46 -1.14
N GLY A 214 12.85 -16.69 -2.31
CA GLY A 214 13.94 -15.85 -2.82
C GLY A 214 13.51 -14.39 -3.00
N PHE A 215 12.30 -14.17 -3.54
CA PHE A 215 11.73 -12.83 -3.67
C PHE A 215 11.43 -12.16 -2.32
N ILE A 216 10.94 -12.91 -1.34
CA ILE A 216 10.75 -12.39 0.03
C ILE A 216 12.09 -11.93 0.60
N ALA A 217 13.13 -12.76 0.51
CA ALA A 217 14.46 -12.42 1.01
C ALA A 217 15.02 -11.16 0.31
N PHE A 218 14.85 -11.06 -1.02
CA PHE A 218 15.21 -9.87 -1.78
C PHE A 218 14.46 -8.62 -1.28
N HIS A 219 13.13 -8.70 -1.08
CA HIS A 219 12.34 -7.57 -0.60
C HIS A 219 12.72 -7.14 0.81
N VAL A 220 12.96 -8.09 1.72
CA VAL A 220 13.43 -7.79 3.08
C VAL A 220 14.77 -7.05 3.02
N ALA A 221 15.74 -7.57 2.25
CA ALA A 221 17.04 -6.93 2.09
C ALA A 221 16.93 -5.53 1.45
N PHE A 222 16.11 -5.39 0.42
CA PHE A 222 15.87 -4.12 -0.27
C PHE A 222 15.24 -3.09 0.67
N THR A 223 14.18 -3.45 1.41
CA THR A 223 13.54 -2.55 2.37
C THR A 223 14.50 -2.10 3.47
N ILE A 224 15.31 -3.02 4.02
CA ILE A 224 16.31 -2.68 5.05
C ILE A 224 17.37 -1.74 4.45
N ALA A 225 17.90 -2.04 3.27
CA ALA A 225 18.91 -1.22 2.62
C ALA A 225 18.38 0.19 2.32
N SER A 226 17.18 0.30 1.74
CA SER A 226 16.55 1.59 1.45
C SER A 226 16.23 2.38 2.73
N ALA A 227 15.78 1.71 3.80
CA ALA A 227 15.55 2.33 5.10
C ALA A 227 16.85 2.89 5.71
N CYS A 228 17.95 2.14 5.64
CA CYS A 228 19.26 2.61 6.09
C CYS A 228 19.74 3.84 5.31
N VAL A 229 19.59 3.82 3.98
CA VAL A 229 19.95 4.97 3.14
C VAL A 229 19.06 6.18 3.44
N ALA A 230 17.75 5.98 3.62
CA ALA A 230 16.83 7.07 3.97
C ALA A 230 17.21 7.72 5.32
N ILE A 231 17.54 6.92 6.35
CA ILE A 231 17.97 7.45 7.65
C ILE A 231 19.27 8.24 7.52
N LEU A 232 20.24 7.71 6.77
CA LEU A 232 21.61 8.24 6.67
C LEU A 232 21.83 9.06 5.40
N ILE A 233 20.76 9.63 4.82
CA ILE A 233 20.81 10.31 3.53
C ILE A 233 21.72 11.56 3.57
N CYS A 234 21.89 12.17 4.75
CA CYS A 234 22.85 13.23 5.01
C CYS A 234 23.69 12.93 6.25
N LEU A 235 24.94 13.41 6.26
CA LEU A 235 25.80 13.48 7.43
C LEU A 235 26.22 14.93 7.71
N PRO A 236 25.90 15.48 8.91
CA PRO A 236 25.05 14.91 9.97
C PRO A 236 23.58 14.81 9.55
N VAL A 237 22.79 13.91 10.16
CA VAL A 237 21.36 13.71 9.81
C VAL A 237 20.54 14.99 9.95
N SER A 238 20.90 15.88 10.89
CA SER A 238 20.24 17.18 11.04
C SER A 238 20.32 18.08 9.80
N SER A 239 21.27 17.82 8.91
CA SER A 239 21.40 18.55 7.65
C SER A 239 20.24 18.29 6.69
N VAL A 240 19.51 17.17 6.81
CA VAL A 240 18.34 16.87 5.97
C VAL A 240 17.32 18.01 6.01
N TRP A 241 17.01 18.51 7.21
CA TRP A 241 16.01 19.56 7.40
C TRP A 241 16.59 20.95 7.66
N LYS A 242 17.91 21.09 7.81
CA LYS A 242 18.55 22.40 8.02
C LYS A 242 19.23 22.96 6.76
N ASN A 243 19.71 22.12 5.85
CA ASN A 243 20.50 22.60 4.71
C ASN A 243 19.69 23.35 3.65
N TRP A 244 18.35 23.30 3.69
CA TRP A 244 17.52 23.98 2.68
C TRP A 244 17.73 25.50 2.66
N ASP A 245 18.21 26.09 3.76
CA ASP A 245 18.46 27.54 3.86
C ASP A 245 19.80 28.00 3.28
N GLY A 246 20.69 27.06 2.93
CA GLY A 246 22.03 27.36 2.40
C GLY A 246 23.03 27.86 3.46
N GLU A 247 22.63 27.97 4.72
CA GLU A 247 23.50 28.45 5.82
C GLU A 247 24.23 27.30 6.51
N HIS A 248 23.62 26.11 6.47
CA HIS A 248 24.16 24.91 7.12
C HIS A 248 24.99 24.06 6.15
N LYS A 249 26.14 23.57 6.64
CA LYS A 249 27.01 22.67 5.88
C LYS A 249 26.75 21.22 6.26
N GLY A 250 26.49 20.38 5.27
CA GLY A 250 26.40 18.93 5.42
C GLY A 250 26.59 18.24 4.07
N LYS A 251 27.01 16.97 4.09
CA LYS A 251 27.10 16.15 2.87
C LYS A 251 25.86 15.29 2.77
N CYS A 252 25.11 15.44 1.69
CA CYS A 252 23.89 14.70 1.40
C CYS A 252 24.06 13.93 0.09
N ILE A 253 23.45 12.75 0.03
CA ILE A 253 23.23 12.04 -1.23
C ILE A 253 22.14 12.79 -2.02
N ASP A 254 22.17 12.70 -3.35
CA ASP A 254 21.08 13.20 -4.18
C ASP A 254 19.78 12.43 -3.87
N ASN A 255 18.90 13.07 -3.09
CA ASN A 255 17.62 12.50 -2.69
C ASN A 255 16.72 12.24 -3.91
N ASN A 256 16.74 13.11 -4.92
CA ASN A 256 15.93 12.90 -6.11
C ASN A 256 16.41 11.67 -6.89
N ALA A 257 17.72 11.49 -7.07
CA ALA A 257 18.27 10.29 -7.71
C ALA A 257 17.93 9.02 -6.92
N PHE A 258 18.03 9.07 -5.59
CA PHE A 258 17.68 7.94 -4.71
C PHE A 258 16.19 7.58 -4.81
N VAL A 259 15.29 8.56 -4.69
CA VAL A 259 13.84 8.36 -4.77
C VAL A 259 13.44 7.87 -6.16
N LEU A 260 14.04 8.40 -7.22
CA LEU A 260 13.81 7.96 -8.60
C LEU A 260 14.23 6.51 -8.81
N ALA A 261 15.41 6.13 -8.32
CA ALA A 261 15.89 4.74 -8.38
C ALA A 261 14.94 3.82 -7.59
N HIS A 262 14.56 4.20 -6.37
CA HIS A 262 13.64 3.43 -5.55
C HIS A 262 12.27 3.25 -6.24
N ALA A 263 11.72 4.30 -6.86
CA ALA A 263 10.47 4.23 -7.61
C ALA A 263 10.58 3.30 -8.82
N ALA A 264 11.69 3.36 -9.57
CA ALA A 264 11.93 2.47 -10.72
C ALA A 264 12.02 0.99 -10.29
N PHE A 265 12.81 0.68 -9.25
CA PHE A 265 12.86 -0.67 -8.67
C PHE A 265 11.50 -1.10 -8.12
N GLY A 266 10.74 -0.17 -7.54
CA GLY A 266 9.37 -0.38 -7.09
C GLY A 266 8.48 -0.92 -8.21
N ILE A 267 8.46 -0.26 -9.37
CA ILE A 267 7.66 -0.67 -10.53
C ILE A 267 8.12 -2.03 -11.08
N VAL A 268 9.44 -2.25 -11.20
CA VAL A 268 9.98 -3.53 -11.68
C VAL A 268 9.55 -4.68 -10.77
N THR A 269 9.67 -4.50 -9.46
CA THR A 269 9.25 -5.52 -8.49
C THR A 269 7.73 -5.75 -8.48
N ASP A 270 6.93 -4.72 -8.72
CA ASP A 270 5.47 -4.85 -8.87
C ASP A 270 5.12 -5.71 -10.09
N LEU A 271 5.75 -5.45 -11.24
CA LEU A 271 5.55 -6.22 -12.47
C LEU A 271 5.96 -7.68 -12.31
N ILE A 272 7.08 -7.95 -11.64
CA ILE A 272 7.51 -9.32 -11.38
C ILE A 272 6.52 -10.02 -10.46
N THR A 273 6.11 -9.36 -9.37
CA THR A 273 5.13 -9.92 -8.42
C THR A 273 3.79 -10.23 -9.09
N LEU A 274 3.36 -9.37 -10.03
CA LEU A 274 2.15 -9.58 -10.83
C LEU A 274 2.28 -10.76 -11.82
N SER A 275 3.48 -11.01 -12.35
CA SER A 275 3.75 -12.11 -13.28
C SER A 275 3.75 -13.50 -12.61
N LEU A 276 4.11 -13.57 -11.31
CA LEU A 276 4.22 -14.81 -10.54
C LEU A 276 2.94 -15.67 -10.59
N PRO A 277 1.75 -15.17 -10.23
CA PRO A 277 0.53 -15.99 -10.26
C PRO A 277 0.12 -16.39 -11.69
N VAL A 278 0.37 -15.55 -12.70
CA VAL A 278 0.03 -15.83 -14.11
C VAL A 278 0.73 -17.09 -14.59
N SER A 279 2.02 -17.25 -14.26
CA SER A 279 2.79 -18.46 -14.60
C SER A 279 2.15 -19.75 -14.06
N GLN A 280 1.48 -19.68 -12.90
CA GLN A 280 0.86 -20.84 -12.27
C GLN A 280 -0.51 -21.17 -12.86
N ILE A 281 -1.26 -20.16 -13.32
CA ILE A 281 -2.60 -20.32 -13.90
C ILE A 281 -2.52 -21.00 -15.28
N LEU A 282 -1.55 -20.61 -16.12
CA LEU A 282 -1.42 -21.15 -17.48
C LEU A 282 -1.14 -22.65 -17.51
N GLY A 283 -0.59 -23.20 -16.43
CA GLY A 283 -0.27 -24.62 -16.31
C GLY A 283 -1.17 -25.43 -15.39
N LEU A 284 -2.30 -24.89 -14.88
CA LEU A 284 -3.09 -25.60 -13.86
C LEU A 284 -4.61 -25.38 -13.97
N GLN A 285 -5.37 -26.48 -14.06
CA GLN A 285 -6.84 -26.49 -14.01
C GLN A 285 -7.35 -26.14 -12.59
N LEU A 286 -7.37 -24.86 -12.25
CA LEU A 286 -7.86 -24.36 -10.97
C LEU A 286 -9.40 -24.33 -10.94
N GLY A 287 -10.00 -24.86 -9.88
CA GLY A 287 -11.45 -24.74 -9.65
C GLY A 287 -11.89 -23.27 -9.55
N THR A 288 -13.13 -22.99 -9.97
CA THR A 288 -13.68 -21.63 -10.20
C THR A 288 -13.48 -20.67 -9.02
N LYS A 289 -13.56 -21.17 -7.77
CA LYS A 289 -13.33 -20.38 -6.56
C LYS A 289 -11.88 -19.87 -6.43
N LYS A 290 -10.89 -20.71 -6.75
CA LYS A 290 -9.48 -20.32 -6.75
C LYS A 290 -9.19 -19.37 -7.92
N LYS A 291 -9.79 -19.62 -9.09
CA LYS A 291 -9.68 -18.76 -10.27
C LYS A 291 -10.16 -17.32 -10.00
N ILE A 292 -11.28 -17.15 -9.31
CA ILE A 292 -11.79 -15.81 -8.90
C ILE A 292 -10.82 -15.12 -7.93
N GLY A 293 -10.29 -15.85 -6.94
CA GLY A 293 -9.32 -15.28 -6.00
C GLY A 293 -8.09 -14.74 -6.72
N VAL A 294 -7.55 -15.51 -7.67
CA VAL A 294 -6.38 -15.08 -8.45
C VAL A 294 -6.70 -13.91 -9.38
N LEU A 295 -7.89 -13.86 -9.99
CA LEU A 295 -8.31 -12.71 -10.82
C LEU A 295 -8.40 -11.42 -10.00
N LEU A 296 -8.96 -11.49 -8.78
CA LEU A 296 -9.02 -10.34 -7.88
C LEU A 296 -7.63 -9.87 -7.48
N MET A 297 -6.70 -10.80 -7.19
CA MET A 297 -5.32 -10.43 -6.89
C MET A 297 -4.60 -9.76 -8.07
N PHE A 298 -4.80 -10.29 -9.28
CA PHE A 298 -4.22 -9.70 -10.48
C PHE A 298 -4.75 -8.29 -10.73
N GLY A 299 -6.07 -8.09 -10.57
CA GLY A 299 -6.69 -6.78 -10.68
C GLY A 299 -6.11 -5.76 -9.71
N VAL A 300 -5.84 -6.17 -8.46
CA VAL A 300 -5.22 -5.25 -7.51
C VAL A 300 -3.74 -5.03 -7.77
N GLY A 301 -2.97 -6.06 -8.13
CA GLY A 301 -1.57 -5.87 -8.53
C GLY A 301 -1.43 -4.90 -9.71
N ALA A 302 -2.37 -4.96 -10.67
CA ALA A 302 -2.43 -4.03 -11.78
C ALA A 302 -2.75 -2.60 -11.32
N PHE A 303 -3.74 -2.44 -10.42
CA PHE A 303 -4.07 -1.14 -9.83
C PHE A 303 -2.89 -0.52 -9.09
N VAL A 304 -2.20 -1.29 -8.24
CA VAL A 304 -1.02 -0.84 -7.49
C VAL A 304 0.09 -0.41 -8.47
N THR A 305 0.33 -1.18 -9.54
CA THR A 305 1.31 -0.82 -10.57
C THR A 305 0.97 0.53 -11.23
N VAL A 306 -0.31 0.79 -11.52
CA VAL A 306 -0.75 2.09 -12.06
C VAL A 306 -0.48 3.22 -11.06
N VAL A 307 -0.78 3.01 -9.78
CA VAL A 307 -0.48 3.98 -8.72
C VAL A 307 1.03 4.26 -8.63
N SER A 308 1.88 3.22 -8.72
CA SER A 308 3.34 3.36 -8.75
C SER A 308 3.82 4.23 -9.92
N ILE A 309 3.21 4.09 -11.11
CA ILE A 309 3.53 4.90 -12.30
C ILE A 309 3.09 6.36 -12.12
N LEU A 310 1.89 6.60 -11.58
CA LEU A 310 1.40 7.95 -11.31
C LEU A 310 2.28 8.68 -10.28
N ARG A 311 2.73 7.96 -9.24
CA ARG A 311 3.70 8.47 -8.28
C ARG A 311 5.04 8.81 -8.93
N LEU A 312 5.58 7.96 -9.80
CA LEU A 312 6.82 8.25 -10.53
C LEU A 312 6.69 9.53 -11.36
N ARG A 313 5.56 9.72 -12.05
CA ARG A 313 5.28 10.97 -12.78
C ARG A 313 5.28 12.19 -11.85
N ALA A 314 4.64 12.09 -10.69
CA ALA A 314 4.61 13.18 -9.70
C ALA A 314 6.02 13.50 -9.18
N ILE A 315 6.85 12.47 -8.90
CA ILE A 315 8.25 12.64 -8.50
C ILE A 315 9.07 13.32 -9.60
N MET A 316 8.89 12.94 -10.87
CA MET A 316 9.61 13.59 -11.98
C MET A 316 9.21 15.06 -12.18
N HIS A 317 7.97 15.41 -11.88
CA HIS A 317 7.52 16.80 -11.87
C HIS A 317 8.15 17.57 -10.70
N PHE A 318 8.10 16.98 -9.51
CA PHE A 318 8.72 17.50 -8.29
C PHE A 318 10.22 17.75 -8.45
N ALA A 319 10.95 16.81 -9.06
CA ALA A 319 12.40 16.87 -9.30
C ALA A 319 12.87 18.15 -10.03
N LYS A 320 11.96 18.78 -10.79
CA LYS A 320 12.24 19.99 -11.59
C LYS A 320 11.70 21.26 -10.95
N SER A 321 10.90 21.14 -9.89
CA SER A 321 10.22 22.27 -9.27
C SER A 321 11.06 22.91 -8.17
N GLN A 322 10.96 24.24 -8.09
CA GLN A 322 11.52 25.06 -7.01
C GLN A 322 10.56 25.18 -5.81
N ASN A 323 9.31 24.73 -5.96
CA ASN A 323 8.26 24.87 -4.95
C ASN A 323 7.98 23.53 -4.26
N PHE A 324 8.89 23.15 -3.37
CA PHE A 324 8.87 21.87 -2.67
C PHE A 324 7.52 21.57 -2.00
N LEU A 325 6.97 22.51 -1.23
CA LEU A 325 5.74 22.27 -0.44
C LEU A 325 4.48 22.12 -1.29
N TRP A 326 4.41 22.78 -2.45
CA TRP A 326 3.26 22.71 -3.35
C TRP A 326 3.26 21.44 -4.19
N ASP A 327 4.40 21.11 -4.81
CA ASP A 327 4.47 20.01 -5.77
C ASP A 327 4.65 18.64 -5.11
N ASN A 328 5.23 18.59 -3.92
CA ASN A 328 5.36 17.34 -3.15
C ASN A 328 4.01 16.79 -2.67
N LEU A 329 2.97 17.62 -2.57
CA LEU A 329 1.65 17.19 -2.09
C LEU A 329 1.08 16.04 -2.94
N GLU A 330 1.22 16.12 -4.26
CA GLU A 330 0.72 15.08 -5.17
C GLU A 330 1.49 13.77 -5.02
N ALA A 331 2.83 13.84 -4.96
CA ALA A 331 3.68 12.65 -4.75
C ALA A 331 3.38 11.97 -3.40
N SER A 332 3.19 12.77 -2.35
CA SER A 332 2.80 12.28 -1.03
C SER A 332 1.43 11.62 -1.04
N LEU A 333 0.44 12.23 -1.71
CA LEU A 333 -0.91 11.67 -1.84
C LEU A 333 -0.87 10.28 -2.49
N TRP A 334 -0.20 10.13 -3.63
CA TRP A 334 -0.09 8.85 -4.32
C TRP A 334 0.63 7.78 -3.47
N SER A 335 1.65 8.18 -2.71
CA SER A 335 2.40 7.27 -1.83
C SER A 335 1.55 6.72 -0.70
N VAL A 336 0.74 7.57 -0.04
CA VAL A 336 -0.20 7.13 0.99
C VAL A 336 -1.25 6.21 0.37
N MET A 337 -1.86 6.62 -0.75
CA MET A 337 -2.87 5.83 -1.45
C MET A 337 -2.37 4.44 -1.86
N GLU A 338 -1.11 4.33 -2.30
CA GLU A 338 -0.44 3.06 -2.62
C GLU A 338 -0.42 2.11 -1.41
N CYS A 339 -0.03 2.63 -0.23
CA CYS A 339 0.00 1.86 1.01
C CYS A 339 -1.41 1.47 1.48
N GLU A 340 -2.36 2.42 1.50
CA GLU A 340 -3.73 2.18 1.97
C GLU A 340 -4.45 1.13 1.12
N VAL A 341 -4.37 1.26 -0.21
CA VAL A 341 -5.01 0.29 -1.12
C VAL A 341 -4.32 -1.07 -1.05
N GLY A 342 -2.99 -1.09 -0.90
CA GLY A 342 -2.23 -2.32 -0.65
C GLY A 342 -2.71 -3.06 0.61
N ILE A 343 -2.89 -2.33 1.71
CA ILE A 343 -3.40 -2.87 2.99
C ILE A 343 -4.81 -3.43 2.85
N VAL A 344 -5.72 -2.65 2.25
CA VAL A 344 -7.11 -3.10 2.05
C VAL A 344 -7.14 -4.39 1.23
N CYS A 345 -6.36 -4.43 0.15
CA CYS A 345 -6.27 -5.59 -0.72
C CYS A 345 -5.81 -6.86 -0.02
N ILE A 346 -4.70 -6.79 0.72
CA ILE A 346 -4.15 -7.97 1.39
C ILE A 346 -5.05 -8.47 2.54
N CYS A 347 -5.94 -7.62 3.05
CA CYS A 347 -6.97 -8.00 4.01
C CYS A 347 -8.20 -8.69 3.38
N MET A 348 -8.51 -8.43 2.09
CA MET A 348 -9.71 -8.96 1.43
C MET A 348 -9.86 -10.48 1.46
N PRO A 349 -8.81 -11.31 1.25
CA PRO A 349 -8.95 -12.76 1.28
C PRO A 349 -9.41 -13.29 2.64
N SER A 350 -8.85 -12.75 3.73
CA SER A 350 -9.20 -13.12 5.11
C SER A 350 -10.62 -12.66 5.46
N LEU A 351 -10.98 -11.44 5.06
CA LEU A 351 -12.33 -10.91 5.23
C LEU A 351 -13.38 -11.78 4.54
N ARG A 352 -13.13 -12.19 3.29
CA ARG A 352 -14.01 -13.09 2.54
C ARG A 352 -14.22 -14.42 3.27
N LEU A 353 -13.15 -14.99 3.83
CA LEU A 353 -13.23 -16.25 4.57
C LEU A 353 -14.02 -16.08 5.88
N GLY A 354 -13.82 -14.97 6.59
CA GLY A 354 -14.59 -14.62 7.78
C GLY A 354 -16.07 -14.42 7.48
N LEU A 355 -16.41 -13.59 6.50
CA LEU A 355 -17.79 -13.32 6.06
C LEU A 355 -18.51 -14.62 5.64
N ALA A 356 -17.84 -15.52 4.92
CA ALA A 356 -18.42 -16.80 4.52
C ALA A 356 -18.77 -17.71 5.71
N ARG A 357 -18.07 -17.60 6.85
CA ARG A 357 -18.33 -18.41 8.06
C ARG A 357 -19.25 -17.75 9.05
N LEU A 358 -19.12 -16.44 9.29
CA LEU A 358 -19.97 -15.68 10.21
C LEU A 358 -21.36 -15.44 9.63
N PHE A 359 -21.47 -15.29 8.31
CA PHE A 359 -22.72 -15.02 7.60
C PHE A 359 -22.95 -16.02 6.46
N PRO A 360 -23.13 -17.32 6.75
CA PRO A 360 -23.35 -18.34 5.73
C PRO A 360 -24.60 -18.07 4.88
N ARG A 361 -25.55 -17.27 5.40
CA ARG A 361 -26.77 -16.85 4.70
C ARG A 361 -26.56 -15.71 3.69
N PHE A 362 -25.56 -14.85 3.87
CA PHE A 362 -25.30 -13.71 2.94
C PHE A 362 -24.44 -14.10 1.73
N LEU A 363 -23.61 -15.15 1.85
CA LEU A 363 -22.84 -15.72 0.72
C LEU A 363 -23.44 -17.02 0.15
N GLY A 364 -24.60 -17.43 0.70
CA GLY A 364 -25.24 -18.72 0.44
C GLY A 364 -26.38 -18.65 -0.56
N SER A 365 -26.07 -18.55 -1.85
CA SER A 365 -26.91 -19.15 -2.90
C SER A 365 -26.01 -19.70 -3.99
N THR A 366 -25.51 -20.92 -3.76
CA THR A 366 -25.35 -22.03 -4.72
C THR A 366 -24.72 -23.18 -3.94
N ALA A 367 -25.37 -23.62 -2.86
CA ALA A 367 -25.19 -24.99 -2.44
C ALA A 367 -26.08 -25.81 -3.35
N GLN A 368 -25.51 -26.36 -4.43
CA GLN A 368 -26.15 -27.44 -5.18
C GLN A 368 -26.62 -28.47 -4.16
N LYS A 369 -27.94 -28.57 -3.96
CA LYS A 369 -28.55 -29.80 -3.50
C LYS A 369 -28.36 -30.82 -4.60
N SER A 370 -27.17 -31.40 -4.72
CA SER A 370 -27.04 -32.75 -5.28
C SER A 370 -27.55 -33.69 -4.19
N ALA A 371 -28.86 -33.70 -4.01
CA ALA A 371 -29.52 -34.92 -3.59
C ALA A 371 -29.36 -35.86 -4.78
N SER A 372 -28.35 -36.73 -4.74
CA SER A 372 -28.30 -37.89 -5.62
C SER A 372 -29.55 -38.70 -5.37
N LYS A 373 -30.58 -38.45 -6.17
CA LYS A 373 -31.74 -39.33 -6.29
C LYS A 373 -31.19 -40.58 -6.98
N VAL A 374 -30.74 -41.56 -6.19
CA VAL A 374 -30.51 -42.91 -6.68
C VAL A 374 -31.89 -43.46 -7.01
N THR A 375 -32.35 -43.19 -8.24
CA THR A 375 -33.44 -43.94 -8.85
C THR A 375 -32.87 -45.28 -9.27
N THR A 376 -32.92 -46.25 -8.36
CA THR A 376 -32.78 -47.66 -8.71
C THR A 376 -34.03 -48.07 -9.48
N ALA A 377 -34.04 -47.81 -10.78
CA ALA A 377 -35.00 -48.42 -11.70
C ALA A 377 -34.51 -49.83 -12.04
N GLY A 378 -34.61 -50.74 -11.07
CA GLY A 378 -34.49 -52.18 -11.28
C GLY A 378 -35.88 -52.73 -11.54
N ARG A 379 -36.29 -52.77 -12.81
CA ARG A 379 -37.51 -53.43 -13.26
C ARG A 379 -37.36 -54.93 -12.97
N LEU A 380 -38.19 -55.44 -12.05
CA LEU A 380 -38.45 -56.86 -11.87
C LEU A 380 -38.97 -57.41 -13.22
N ASP A 381 -38.36 -58.50 -13.70
CA ASP A 381 -39.15 -59.51 -14.39
C ASP A 381 -39.08 -60.81 -13.60
N SER A 382 -40.24 -61.41 -13.51
CA SER A 382 -40.66 -62.35 -12.49
C SER A 382 -40.55 -63.77 -13.00
N THR A 383 -39.96 -64.67 -12.23
CA THR A 383 -40.34 -66.09 -12.31
C THR A 383 -40.18 -66.76 -10.95
N MET A 384 -41.32 -67.00 -10.32
CA MET A 384 -41.70 -68.16 -9.50
C MET A 384 -40.61 -68.83 -8.63
N LEU A 385 -40.77 -68.76 -7.31
CA LEU A 385 -41.09 -69.91 -6.45
C LEU A 385 -41.15 -69.47 -4.98
N GLY A 386 -42.15 -70.00 -4.26
CA GLY A 386 -42.51 -69.60 -2.91
C GLY A 386 -41.43 -69.88 -1.87
N GLY A 387 -41.37 -69.00 -0.87
CA GLY A 387 -40.54 -69.19 0.32
C GLY A 387 -40.51 -67.90 1.15
N ASN A 388 -40.99 -68.00 2.39
CA ASN A 388 -41.06 -66.92 3.38
C ASN A 388 -39.81 -66.02 3.37
N THR A 389 -39.96 -64.76 2.97
CA THR A 389 -38.87 -63.79 3.00
C THR A 389 -38.78 -63.16 4.38
N ILE A 390 -37.73 -63.52 5.12
CA ILE A 390 -37.33 -62.83 6.36
C ILE A 390 -36.81 -61.45 5.98
N SER A 391 -37.47 -60.39 6.44
CA SER A 391 -36.99 -59.01 6.27
C SER A 391 -35.84 -58.74 7.24
N VAL A 392 -34.60 -58.78 6.72
CA VAL A 392 -33.42 -58.35 7.49
C VAL A 392 -33.35 -56.82 7.45
N GLN A 393 -33.71 -56.17 8.54
CA GLN A 393 -33.59 -54.73 8.73
C GLN A 393 -32.20 -54.42 9.31
N THR A 394 -31.21 -54.12 8.46
CA THR A 394 -29.86 -53.77 8.92
C THR A 394 -29.85 -52.33 9.46
N SER A 395 -30.00 -52.16 10.77
CA SER A 395 -29.83 -50.86 11.44
C SER A 395 -28.34 -50.60 11.69
N PHE A 396 -27.75 -49.63 10.98
CA PHE A 396 -26.40 -49.15 11.29
C PHE A 396 -26.46 -48.08 12.39
N GLN A 397 -26.06 -48.44 13.62
CA GLN A 397 -25.74 -47.45 14.64
C GLN A 397 -24.25 -47.06 14.53
N VAL A 398 -24.00 -45.81 14.14
CA VAL A 398 -22.65 -45.23 14.17
C VAL A 398 -22.36 -44.77 15.60
N SER A 399 -21.65 -45.59 16.36
CA SER A 399 -21.16 -45.22 17.68
C SER A 399 -19.92 -44.34 17.54
N ARG A 400 -20.02 -43.06 17.96
CA ARG A 400 -18.88 -42.13 18.01
C ARG A 400 -18.02 -42.46 19.22
N GLY A 401 -16.96 -43.24 19.03
CA GLY A 401 -15.95 -43.50 20.06
C GLY A 401 -15.19 -42.22 20.44
N LYS A 402 -15.25 -41.84 21.72
CA LYS A 402 -14.49 -40.74 22.32
C LYS A 402 -13.04 -41.21 22.55
N LYS A 403 -12.06 -40.46 22.06
CA LYS A 403 -10.63 -40.79 22.16
C LYS A 403 -10.14 -40.65 23.61
N PRO A 404 -9.41 -41.63 24.19
CA PRO A 404 -8.65 -41.42 25.42
C PRO A 404 -7.32 -40.72 25.13
N GLN A 405 -6.89 -39.87 26.06
CA GLN A 405 -5.57 -39.24 26.16
C GLN A 405 -4.55 -40.27 26.67
N THR A 406 -3.39 -40.37 26.01
CA THR A 406 -2.08 -40.66 26.65
C THR A 406 -0.94 -40.36 25.67
N ASP A 407 0.22 -40.11 26.25
CA ASP A 407 1.36 -39.36 25.73
C ASP A 407 2.28 -40.11 24.76
N GLU A 408 3.04 -39.26 24.05
CA GLU A 408 4.35 -39.46 23.42
C GLU A 408 4.68 -40.64 22.48
N GLN A 409 5.39 -40.24 21.43
CA GLN A 409 6.31 -40.99 20.57
C GLN A 409 5.74 -41.82 19.41
N GLY A 410 5.83 -41.19 18.23
CA GLY A 410 6.32 -41.81 17.00
C GLY A 410 5.47 -42.92 16.39
N SER A 411 4.63 -42.57 15.41
CA SER A 411 4.10 -43.57 14.48
C SER A 411 4.03 -43.02 13.05
N PHE A 412 4.99 -43.51 12.27
CA PHE A 412 5.02 -43.52 10.82
C PHE A 412 3.81 -44.32 10.31
N VAL A 413 2.89 -43.68 9.59
CA VAL A 413 1.78 -44.38 8.93
C VAL A 413 2.29 -44.93 7.61
N GLN A 414 2.55 -46.24 7.59
CA GLN A 414 2.83 -47.04 6.41
C GLN A 414 1.55 -47.15 5.57
N LEU A 415 1.64 -46.77 4.28
CA LEU A 415 0.59 -47.01 3.29
C LEU A 415 0.50 -48.51 3.02
N VAL A 416 -0.63 -49.12 3.37
CA VAL A 416 -0.98 -50.47 2.89
C VAL A 416 -1.62 -50.31 1.52
N GLU A 417 -0.92 -50.78 0.51
CA GLU A 417 -1.40 -50.95 -0.85
C GLU A 417 -2.41 -52.11 -0.85
N ILE A 418 -3.65 -51.83 -1.26
CA ILE A 418 -4.67 -52.86 -1.42
C ILE A 418 -4.53 -53.37 -2.85
N ASP A 419 -3.78 -54.46 -3.02
CA ASP A 419 -3.88 -55.28 -4.22
C ASP A 419 -5.03 -56.27 -4.04
N GLY A 420 -6.03 -56.13 -4.90
CA GLY A 420 -7.14 -57.06 -4.99
C GLY A 420 -6.77 -58.17 -5.96
N ASP A 421 -6.59 -59.38 -5.46
CA ASP A 421 -6.59 -60.57 -6.30
C ASP A 421 -7.47 -61.65 -5.69
N ALA A 422 -8.55 -61.93 -6.43
CA ALA A 422 -9.43 -63.06 -6.21
C ALA A 422 -8.78 -64.33 -6.77
N LYS A 423 -8.52 -65.32 -5.91
CA LYS A 423 -8.34 -66.70 -6.36
C LYS A 423 -8.87 -67.69 -5.33
N SER A 424 -9.87 -68.44 -5.77
CA SER A 424 -10.43 -69.61 -5.11
C SER A 424 -9.46 -70.81 -5.17
N THR A 425 -9.77 -71.84 -4.38
CA THR A 425 -9.16 -73.19 -4.27
C THR A 425 -8.03 -73.27 -3.23
N GLY A 426 -7.91 -74.30 -2.39
CA GLY A 426 -8.66 -75.54 -2.23
C GLY A 426 -8.15 -76.28 -0.99
N SER A 427 -8.94 -77.26 -0.54
CA SER A 427 -8.72 -78.12 0.63
C SER A 427 -7.43 -78.95 0.58
N LYS A 428 -6.74 -79.08 1.73
CA LYS A 428 -6.17 -80.32 2.30
C LYS A 428 -5.40 -80.02 3.60
N ASP A 429 -5.94 -80.49 4.73
CA ASP A 429 -5.21 -80.62 6.00
C ASP A 429 -4.66 -82.04 6.14
N GLN A 430 -3.39 -82.16 6.50
CA GLN A 430 -2.73 -83.41 6.91
C GLN A 430 -1.93 -83.18 8.19
N SER A 431 -2.33 -83.93 9.23
CA SER A 431 -1.48 -84.72 10.16
C SER A 431 -0.29 -84.07 10.89
N GLY A 432 -0.28 -84.20 12.22
CA GLY A 432 0.93 -84.07 13.04
C GLY A 432 0.86 -84.99 14.28
N ARG A 433 1.63 -86.09 14.25
CA ARG A 433 1.83 -87.07 15.33
C ARG A 433 3.19 -86.80 15.98
N SER A 434 3.21 -86.74 17.31
CA SER A 434 4.36 -86.48 18.18
C SER A 434 5.18 -87.73 18.48
N VAL A 435 6.52 -87.59 18.55
CA VAL A 435 7.44 -88.55 19.19
C VAL A 435 8.47 -87.78 20.03
N ASP A 436 8.64 -88.27 21.25
CA ASP A 436 9.50 -87.83 22.35
C ASP A 436 11.02 -87.97 22.11
N GLN A 437 11.82 -87.17 22.82
CA GLN A 437 13.06 -87.68 23.43
C GLN A 437 13.53 -86.88 24.66
N LYS A 438 13.72 -87.60 25.78
CA LYS A 438 14.35 -87.25 27.08
C LYS A 438 15.87 -87.04 26.92
N SER A 439 16.48 -85.99 27.48
CA SER A 439 17.05 -85.82 28.85
C SER A 439 18.39 -86.52 29.12
N SER A 440 19.40 -85.74 29.53
CA SER A 440 20.59 -86.05 30.36
C SER A 440 21.54 -84.83 30.29
N ASP A 441 22.17 -84.27 31.32
CA ASP A 441 22.39 -84.64 32.73
C ASP A 441 22.61 -83.35 33.54
N GLY A 442 22.29 -83.40 34.84
CA GLY A 442 22.77 -82.46 35.84
C GLY A 442 23.76 -83.13 36.78
N TYR A 443 24.55 -82.32 37.47
CA TYR A 443 24.89 -82.56 38.87
C TYR A 443 24.25 -81.47 39.70
#